data_AF-A0A349W152-F1
#
_entry.id   AF-A0A349W152-F1
#
_cell.length_a   1.000
_cell.length_b   1.000
_cell.length_c   1.000
_cell.angle_alpha   90.00
_cell.angle_beta   90.00
_cell.angle_gamma   90.00
#
_symmetry.space_group_name_H-M   'P 1'
#
loop_
_entity.id
_entity.type
_entity.pdbx_description
1 polymer ?
#
loop_
_entity_poly.entity_id
_entity_poly.type
_entity_poly.pdbx_seq_one_letter_code
_entity_poly.pdbx_strand_id
1 'polypeptide(L)'
;MKLLRNFELHDILFDLESGEEFKNLEPVTNIYGWYRQIEDVLTALYVEKNELYFLFGTTTFHVGDHCKVNLIPLAENTMELLIYHKEDLIVRFSFPFAPKFNYPAPFDDLNDLEQDWGLFIQEIINNPLRRRNMISNLME
;
A
#
# COMPACT_ATOMS: atom_id res chain seq x y z
N MET A 1 6.98 16.51 7.86
CA MET A 1 6.16 16.20 6.68
C MET A 1 6.38 14.75 6.33
N LYS A 2 5.32 13.94 6.33
CA LYS A 2 5.39 12.50 6.08
C LYS A 2 4.64 12.22 4.79
N LEU A 3 5.39 12.20 3.69
CA LEU A 3 4.79 12.14 2.37
C LEU A 3 4.55 10.71 1.93
N LEU A 4 3.33 10.45 1.48
CA LEU A 4 2.94 9.22 0.81
C LEU A 4 2.70 9.51 -0.67
N ARG A 5 3.19 8.63 -1.53
CA ARG A 5 2.93 8.71 -2.97
C ARG A 5 1.62 8.02 -3.31
N ASN A 6 0.81 8.63 -4.15
CA ASN A 6 -0.38 7.97 -4.66
C ASN A 6 0.03 6.75 -5.51
N PHE A 7 -0.60 5.62 -5.25
CA PHE A 7 -0.28 4.35 -5.88
C PHE A 7 -0.63 4.31 -7.38
N GLU A 8 -1.61 5.12 -7.81
CA GLU A 8 -2.06 5.19 -9.21
C GLU A 8 -1.48 6.41 -9.94
N LEU A 9 -1.29 7.53 -9.24
CA LEU A 9 -0.93 8.83 -9.81
C LEU A 9 0.37 9.36 -9.19
N HIS A 10 1.52 9.00 -9.76
CA HIS A 10 2.83 9.25 -9.14
C HIS A 10 3.19 10.73 -8.87
N ASP A 11 2.52 11.68 -9.54
CA ASP A 11 2.66 13.12 -9.33
C ASP A 11 1.81 13.64 -8.15
N ILE A 12 0.97 12.80 -7.55
CA ILE A 12 0.13 13.15 -6.41
C ILE A 12 0.75 12.62 -5.12
N LEU A 13 0.85 13.51 -4.13
CA LEU A 13 1.37 13.22 -2.80
C LEU A 13 0.32 13.55 -1.74
N PHE A 14 0.35 12.77 -0.66
CA PHE A 14 -0.44 13.01 0.54
C PHE A 14 0.48 13.21 1.73
N ASP A 15 0.34 14.31 2.45
CA ASP A 15 1.06 14.53 3.70
C ASP A 15 0.26 14.01 4.89
N LEU A 16 0.76 12.95 5.52
CA LEU A 16 0.14 12.33 6.70
C LEU A 16 0.00 13.28 7.89
N GLU A 17 0.84 14.31 8.00
CA GLU A 17 0.81 15.24 9.14
C GLU A 17 -0.27 16.30 9.01
N SER A 18 -0.41 16.91 7.82
CA SER A 18 -1.44 17.91 7.54
C SER A 18 -2.77 17.33 7.08
N GLY A 19 -2.77 16.11 6.52
CA GLY A 19 -3.93 15.49 5.90
C GLY A 19 -4.26 16.07 4.52
N GLU A 20 -3.33 16.80 3.91
CA GLU A 20 -3.53 17.46 2.63
C GLU A 20 -2.92 16.67 1.47
N GLU A 21 -3.65 16.63 0.35
CA GLU A 21 -3.17 16.12 -0.92
C GLU A 21 -2.70 17.27 -1.80
N PHE A 22 -1.58 17.09 -2.49
CA PHE A 22 -1.06 18.08 -3.43
C PHE A 22 -0.35 17.40 -4.61
N LYS A 23 -0.30 18.12 -5.74
CA LYS A 23 0.49 17.72 -6.89
C LYS A 23 1.90 18.22 -6.74
N ASN A 24 2.88 17.34 -6.97
CA ASN A 24 4.26 17.71 -7.09
C ASN A 24 4.83 17.24 -8.43
N LEU A 25 5.32 18.19 -9.21
CA LEU A 25 5.91 17.97 -10.52
C LEU A 25 7.43 17.78 -10.46
N GLU A 26 8.03 18.01 -9.30
CA GLU A 26 9.46 17.83 -9.06
C GLU A 26 9.76 16.50 -8.34
N PRO A 27 10.97 15.92 -8.54
CA PRO A 27 11.38 14.72 -7.82
C PRO A 27 11.44 14.96 -6.30
N VAL A 28 10.74 14.12 -5.53
CA VAL A 28 10.77 14.12 -4.06
C VAL A 28 11.59 12.94 -3.56
N THR A 29 12.53 13.22 -2.66
CA THR A 29 13.46 12.21 -2.10
C THR A 29 13.01 11.60 -0.77
N ASN A 30 11.95 12.12 -0.14
CA ASN A 30 11.52 11.70 1.20
C ASN A 30 10.09 11.13 1.19
N ILE A 31 9.87 10.08 0.41
CA ILE A 31 8.59 9.35 0.38
C ILE A 31 8.65 8.26 1.45
N TYR A 32 7.66 8.24 2.33
CA TYR A 32 7.56 7.29 3.45
C TYR A 32 6.72 6.06 3.09
N GLY A 33 6.05 6.06 1.94
CA GLY A 33 5.23 4.94 1.52
C GLY A 33 4.27 5.29 0.39
N TRP A 34 3.28 4.43 0.21
CA TRP A 34 2.26 4.58 -0.82
C TRP A 34 0.87 4.58 -0.20
N TYR A 35 -0.04 5.29 -0.86
CA TYR A 35 -1.45 5.32 -0.49
C TYR A 35 -2.36 5.14 -1.69
N ARG A 36 -3.58 4.69 -1.41
CA ARG A 36 -4.70 4.66 -2.34
C ARG A 36 -5.98 5.04 -1.60
N GLN A 37 -6.82 5.84 -2.22
CA GLN A 37 -8.15 6.14 -1.70
C GLN A 37 -9.15 5.14 -2.29
N ILE A 38 -9.94 4.50 -1.44
CA ILE A 38 -10.95 3.50 -1.82
C ILE A 38 -12.27 3.94 -1.19
N GLU A 39 -13.25 4.34 -2.01
CA GLU A 39 -14.56 4.82 -1.54
C GLU A 39 -14.42 5.86 -0.40
N ASP A 40 -13.61 6.89 -0.65
CA ASP A 40 -13.23 7.96 0.28
C ASP A 40 -12.38 7.56 1.50
N VAL A 41 -12.10 6.26 1.70
CA VAL A 41 -11.23 5.77 2.77
C VAL A 41 -9.77 5.79 2.31
N LEU A 42 -8.94 6.55 3.02
CA LEU A 42 -7.49 6.52 2.83
C LEU A 42 -6.92 5.17 3.28
N THR A 43 -6.26 4.47 2.38
CA THR A 43 -5.50 3.25 2.69
C THR A 43 -4.04 3.49 2.37
N ALA A 44 -3.13 3.14 3.27
CA ALA A 44 -1.71 3.34 3.01
C ALA A 44 -0.84 2.26 3.63
N LEU A 45 0.31 2.03 3.00
CA LEU A 45 1.39 1.21 3.51
C LEU A 45 2.64 2.07 3.54
N TYR A 46 3.19 2.28 4.73
CA TYR A 46 4.25 3.26 4.94
C TYR A 46 5.21 2.84 6.05
N VAL A 47 6.42 3.38 6.00
CA VAL A 47 7.50 3.11 6.94
C VAL A 47 7.66 4.30 7.85
N GLU A 48 7.79 4.06 9.15
CA GLU A 48 8.15 5.07 10.13
C GLU A 48 9.07 4.46 11.17
N LYS A 49 10.18 5.13 11.51
CA LYS A 49 11.13 4.66 12.54
C LYS A 49 11.62 3.22 12.30
N ASN A 50 11.91 2.87 11.04
CA ASN A 50 12.33 1.53 10.60
C ASN A 50 11.28 0.42 10.81
N GLU A 51 10.01 0.78 10.96
CA GLU A 51 8.91 -0.16 11.10
C GLU A 51 7.85 0.08 10.00
N LEU A 52 7.21 -1.00 9.56
CA LEU A 52 6.16 -0.94 8.56
C LEU A 52 4.80 -0.77 9.23
N TYR A 53 3.98 0.13 8.70
CA TYR A 53 2.65 0.44 9.19
C TYR A 53 1.64 0.37 8.05
N PHE A 54 0.42 -0.03 8.39
CA PHE A 54 -0.74 0.08 7.51
C PHE A 54 -1.76 1.05 8.11
N LEU A 55 -2.28 1.94 7.27
CA LEU A 55 -3.34 2.89 7.59
C LEU A 55 -4.61 2.46 6.84
N PHE A 56 -5.74 2.41 7.55
CA PHE A 56 -7.07 2.22 7.00
C PHE A 56 -8.04 3.23 7.63
N GLY A 57 -8.41 4.25 6.85
CA GLY A 57 -9.16 5.41 7.35
C GLY A 57 -8.36 6.15 8.41
N THR A 58 -8.80 6.04 9.67
CA THR A 58 -8.12 6.64 10.84
C THR A 58 -7.35 5.62 11.67
N THR A 59 -7.39 4.33 11.29
CA THR A 59 -6.79 3.25 12.08
C THR A 59 -5.42 2.91 11.52
N THR A 60 -4.40 3.03 12.36
CA THR A 60 -3.03 2.63 12.05
C THR A 60 -2.64 1.40 12.86
N PHE A 61 -1.94 0.45 12.24
CA PHE A 61 -1.31 -0.65 12.97
C PHE A 61 0.04 -1.03 12.40
N HIS A 62 0.87 -1.58 13.28
CA HIS A 62 2.19 -2.11 12.93
C HIS A 62 2.05 -3.43 12.15
N VAL A 63 2.80 -3.55 11.07
CA VAL A 63 2.87 -4.74 10.20
C VAL A 63 4.09 -5.57 10.58
N GLY A 64 3.90 -6.52 11.47
CA GLY A 64 4.93 -7.46 11.91
C GLY A 64 4.75 -8.89 11.39
N ASP A 65 5.51 -9.84 11.95
CA ASP A 65 5.44 -11.27 11.62
C ASP A 65 4.09 -11.92 11.91
N HIS A 66 3.26 -11.28 12.74
CA HIS A 66 1.93 -11.75 13.07
C HIS A 66 0.85 -11.23 12.12
N CYS A 67 1.19 -10.38 11.16
CA CYS A 67 0.24 -9.88 10.19
C CYS A 67 0.16 -10.79 8.97
N LYS A 68 -1.05 -11.05 8.49
CA LYS A 68 -1.30 -11.81 7.26
C LYS A 68 -2.40 -11.17 6.45
N VAL A 69 -2.22 -11.13 5.15
CA VAL A 69 -3.18 -10.62 4.17
C VAL A 69 -3.73 -11.77 3.33
N ASN A 70 -5.05 -11.84 3.25
CA ASN A 70 -5.74 -12.69 2.29
C ASN A 70 -6.48 -11.82 1.29
N LEU A 71 -6.46 -12.24 0.02
CA LEU A 71 -7.27 -11.67 -1.04
C LEU A 71 -8.32 -12.70 -1.46
N ILE A 72 -9.59 -12.30 -1.47
CA ILE A 72 -10.72 -13.17 -1.81
C ILE A 72 -11.48 -12.56 -2.98
N PRO A 73 -11.70 -13.29 -4.09
CA PRO A 73 -12.61 -12.84 -5.14
C PRO A 73 -14.06 -12.88 -4.66
N LEU A 74 -14.81 -11.78 -4.81
CA LEU A 74 -16.23 -11.70 -4.42
C LEU A 74 -17.19 -11.84 -5.61
N ALA A 75 -16.95 -11.04 -6.65
CA ALA A 75 -17.78 -10.96 -7.86
C ALA A 75 -16.89 -10.62 -9.07
N GLU A 76 -17.46 -10.56 -10.27
CA GLU A 76 -16.71 -10.09 -11.45
C GLU A 76 -16.05 -8.73 -11.15
N ASN A 77 -14.73 -8.69 -11.29
CA ASN A 77 -13.90 -7.50 -11.08
C ASN A 77 -13.94 -6.89 -9.67
N THR A 78 -14.23 -7.69 -8.63
CA THR A 78 -14.18 -7.24 -7.23
C THR A 78 -13.38 -8.20 -6.37
N MET A 79 -12.41 -7.66 -5.66
CA MET A 79 -11.59 -8.39 -4.68
C MET A 79 -11.84 -7.83 -3.28
N GLU A 80 -11.78 -8.70 -2.30
CA GLU A 80 -11.83 -8.37 -0.89
C GLU A 80 -10.45 -8.59 -0.26
N LEU A 81 -9.94 -7.57 0.42
CA LEU A 81 -8.71 -7.64 1.19
C LEU A 81 -9.04 -7.82 2.66
N LEU A 82 -8.45 -8.85 3.26
CA LEU A 82 -8.56 -9.16 4.68
C LEU A 82 -7.17 -9.11 5.32
N ILE A 83 -7.01 -8.29 6.36
CA ILE A 83 -5.77 -8.26 7.16
C ILE A 83 -6.08 -8.85 8.53
N TYR A 84 -5.31 -9.87 8.88
CA TYR A 84 -5.33 -10.52 10.17
C TYR A 84 -4.10 -10.12 10.98
N HIS A 85 -4.27 -9.96 12.28
CA HIS A 85 -3.18 -9.93 13.23
C HIS A 85 -3.33 -11.13 14.17
N LYS A 86 -2.37 -12.07 14.09
CA LYS A 86 -2.52 -13.43 14.61
C LYS A 86 -3.74 -14.09 13.94
N GLU A 87 -4.81 -14.31 14.68
CA GLU A 87 -6.05 -14.93 14.18
C GLU A 87 -7.20 -13.91 14.08
N ASP A 88 -7.01 -12.70 14.57
CA ASP A 88 -8.06 -11.67 14.62
C ASP A 88 -8.09 -10.88 13.31
N LEU A 89 -9.25 -10.80 12.68
CA LEU A 89 -9.47 -9.94 11.52
C LEU A 89 -9.54 -8.48 11.97
N ILE A 90 -8.61 -7.65 11.48
CA ILE A 90 -8.47 -6.24 11.88
C ILE A 90 -8.85 -5.27 10.76
N VAL A 91 -8.71 -5.65 9.50
CA VAL A 91 -9.12 -4.85 8.33
C VAL A 91 -9.84 -5.72 7.34
N ARG A 92 -10.94 -5.19 6.81
CA ARG A 92 -11.72 -5.79 5.72
C ARG A 92 -12.24 -4.67 4.83
N PHE A 93 -11.90 -4.72 3.55
CA PHE A 93 -12.51 -3.85 2.55
C PHE A 93 -12.56 -4.54 1.18
N SER A 94 -13.52 -4.12 0.37
CA SER A 94 -13.63 -4.54 -1.03
C SER A 94 -13.10 -3.43 -1.92
N PHE A 95 -12.52 -3.81 -3.05
CA PHE A 95 -12.02 -2.85 -4.04
C PHE A 95 -12.21 -3.41 -5.46
N PRO A 96 -12.41 -2.53 -6.45
CA PRO A 96 -12.47 -2.94 -7.83
C PRO A 96 -11.12 -3.51 -8.26
N PHE A 97 -11.17 -4.69 -8.87
CA PHE A 97 -10.04 -5.40 -9.45
C PHE A 97 -10.28 -5.55 -10.94
N ALA A 98 -9.47 -4.90 -11.77
CA ALA A 98 -9.46 -5.18 -13.19
C ALA A 98 -8.37 -6.24 -13.45
N PRO A 99 -8.68 -7.43 -13.99
CA PRO A 99 -7.65 -8.33 -14.49
C PRO A 99 -6.92 -7.64 -15.65
N LYS A 100 -5.82 -6.95 -15.36
CA LYS A 100 -5.05 -6.22 -16.38
C LYS A 100 -4.15 -7.20 -17.13
N PHE A 101 -4.59 -7.60 -18.32
CA PHE A 101 -3.70 -8.15 -19.34
C PHE A 101 -2.99 -6.96 -20.02
N ASN A 102 -1.69 -6.78 -19.78
CA ASN A 102 -0.79 -5.84 -20.47
C ASN A 102 -0.99 -4.34 -20.18
N TYR A 103 -0.30 -3.82 -19.16
CA TYR A 103 0.18 -2.43 -19.13
C TYR A 103 1.69 -2.44 -18.89
N PRO A 104 2.48 -1.57 -19.54
CA PRO A 104 3.91 -1.43 -19.26
C PRO A 104 4.09 -0.89 -17.84
N ALA A 105 4.75 -1.66 -16.98
CA ALA A 105 5.00 -1.31 -15.59
C ALA A 105 6.10 -0.22 -15.49
N PRO A 106 6.05 0.64 -14.47
CA PRO A 106 6.96 1.78 -14.34
C PRO A 106 8.36 1.46 -13.76
N PHE A 107 8.69 0.20 -13.45
CA PHE A 107 10.00 -0.17 -12.87
C PHE A 107 10.48 -1.54 -13.37
N ASP A 108 11.73 -1.62 -13.87
CA ASP A 108 12.26 -2.77 -14.62
C ASP A 108 12.51 -4.06 -13.80
N ASP A 109 12.56 -3.99 -12.46
CA ASP A 109 12.99 -5.12 -11.62
C ASP A 109 11.87 -5.82 -10.79
N LEU A 110 10.59 -5.40 -10.89
CA LEU A 110 9.48 -5.88 -10.02
C LEU A 110 8.22 -6.36 -10.79
N ASN A 111 8.44 -6.90 -11.98
CA ASN A 111 7.66 -6.63 -13.19
C ASN A 111 6.24 -7.19 -13.38
N ASP A 112 5.53 -7.78 -12.39
CA ASP A 112 4.15 -8.27 -12.64
C ASP A 112 3.12 -8.09 -11.49
N LEU A 113 3.57 -7.79 -10.25
CA LEU A 113 2.71 -7.88 -9.06
C LEU A 113 2.22 -6.53 -8.51
N GLU A 114 2.83 -5.42 -8.93
CA GLU A 114 2.63 -4.09 -8.33
C GLU A 114 1.65 -3.19 -9.08
N GLN A 115 0.88 -3.73 -10.04
CA GLN A 115 -0.17 -2.97 -10.73
C GLN A 115 -1.52 -2.98 -10.00
N ASP A 116 -1.63 -3.82 -8.97
CA ASP A 116 -2.82 -3.96 -8.15
C ASP A 116 -2.50 -3.67 -6.68
N TRP A 117 -3.31 -2.80 -6.08
CA TRP A 117 -3.11 -2.35 -4.71
C TRP A 117 -3.21 -3.50 -3.70
N GLY A 118 -4.15 -4.42 -3.91
CA GLY A 118 -4.33 -5.55 -3.01
C GLY A 118 -3.19 -6.54 -3.08
N LEU A 119 -2.72 -6.87 -4.30
CA LEU A 119 -1.55 -7.73 -4.50
C LEU A 119 -0.28 -7.08 -3.94
N PHE A 120 -0.09 -5.78 -4.15
CA PHE A 120 1.02 -5.03 -3.57
C PHE A 120 1.06 -5.15 -2.04
N ILE A 121 -0.07 -4.86 -1.37
CA ILE A 121 -0.19 -5.00 0.08
C ILE A 121 0.08 -6.46 0.49
N GLN A 122 -0.54 -7.43 -0.18
CA GLN A 122 -0.39 -8.84 0.16
C GLN A 122 1.06 -9.30 0.07
N GLU A 123 1.74 -8.99 -1.03
CA GLU A 123 3.12 -9.38 -1.27
C GLU A 123 4.06 -8.76 -0.24
N ILE A 124 3.86 -7.50 0.16
CA ILE A 124 4.73 -6.87 1.15
C ILE A 124 4.46 -7.43 2.54
N ILE A 125 3.20 -7.53 2.97
CA ILE A 125 2.87 -7.95 4.34
C ILE A 125 3.22 -9.42 4.56
N ASN A 126 2.90 -10.30 3.60
CA ASN A 126 3.09 -11.74 3.74
C ASN A 126 4.52 -12.21 3.48
N ASN A 127 5.37 -11.40 2.85
CA ASN A 127 6.74 -11.78 2.50
C ASN A 127 7.78 -11.01 3.34
N PRO A 128 8.42 -11.66 4.34
CA PRO A 128 9.40 -11.01 5.21
C PRO A 128 10.62 -10.42 4.49
N LEU A 129 10.97 -10.93 3.29
CA LEU A 129 12.05 -10.36 2.49
C LEU A 129 11.61 -9.05 1.84
N ARG A 130 10.43 -9.05 1.18
CA ARG A 130 9.89 -7.83 0.56
C ARG A 130 9.61 -6.74 1.59
N ARG A 131 9.07 -7.09 2.76
CA ARG A 131 8.89 -6.16 3.87
C ARG A 131 10.19 -5.48 4.29
N ARG A 132 11.26 -6.26 4.46
CA ARG A 132 12.59 -5.71 4.79
C ARG A 132 13.11 -4.79 3.70
N ASN A 133 13.00 -5.20 2.44
CA ASN A 133 13.44 -4.39 1.30
C ASN A 133 12.68 -3.05 1.23
N MET A 134 11.36 -3.05 1.47
CA MET A 134 10.58 -1.82 1.52
C MET A 134 11.06 -0.89 2.65
N ILE A 135 11.29 -1.43 3.85
CA ILE A 135 11.81 -0.65 4.99
C ILE A 135 13.17 -0.04 4.65
N SER A 136 14.09 -0.82 4.09
CA SER A 136 15.42 -0.33 3.71
C SER A 136 15.35 0.74 2.62
N ASN A 137 14.62 0.49 1.53
CA ASN A 137 14.56 1.40 0.39
C ASN A 137 13.92 2.77 0.68
N LEU A 138 13.07 2.86 1.71
CA LEU A 138 12.40 4.12 2.09
C LEU A 138 13.13 4.88 3.21
N MET A 139 14.14 4.26 3.84
CA MET A 139 14.89 4.84 4.95
C MET A 139 16.35 5.16 4.59
N GLU A 140 16.84 4.70 3.43
CA GLU A 140 18.12 5.08 2.82
C GLU A 140 18.02 6.41 2.04
#